data_AF-A0A9X4R8Y7-F1
#
_entry.id   AF-A0A9X4R8Y7-F1
#
_cell.length_a   1.000
_cell.length_b   1.000
_cell.length_c   1.000
_cell.angle_alpha   90.00
_cell.angle_beta   90.00
_cell.angle_gamma   90.00
#
_symmetry.space_group_name_H-M   'P 1'
#
loop_
_entity.id
_entity.type
_entity.pdbx_description
1 polymer ?
#
loop_
_entity_poly.entity_id
_entity_poly.type
_entity_poly.pdbx_seq_one_letter_code
_entity_poly.pdbx_strand_id
1 'polypeptide(L)'
;MSHVANILAVATLVYASAAQAQFVKGNEAVQLLPDGKKVVETPPLPKTGPAKDLKPCRADGGCHPGPWRMVETPDGLLECTEVYARQGSCRASTYGTEKRSRVWVVKVGDTWLQCQFPDLKSKCVPVFARPPANLPYDAVQ
;
A
#
# COMPACT_ATOMS: atom_id res chain seq x y z
N MET A 1 5.41 64.70 23.50
CA MET A 1 6.23 63.60 22.95
C MET A 1 5.54 62.30 23.30
N SER A 2 4.90 61.63 22.34
CA SER A 2 4.44 60.23 22.46
C SER A 2 4.10 59.70 21.07
N HIS A 3 4.94 58.82 20.53
CA HIS A 3 4.59 57.96 19.41
C HIS A 3 4.63 56.53 19.93
N VAL A 4 3.46 55.93 20.10
CA VAL A 4 3.33 54.49 20.37
C VAL A 4 3.18 53.80 19.02
N ALA A 5 4.22 53.09 18.60
CA ALA A 5 4.20 52.28 17.38
C ALA A 5 3.66 50.89 17.72
N ASN A 6 2.44 50.58 17.27
CA ASN A 6 1.87 49.24 17.35
C ASN A 6 2.43 48.38 16.21
N ILE A 7 3.29 47.42 16.56
CA ILE A 7 3.80 46.40 15.62
C ILE A 7 2.78 45.26 15.58
N LEU A 8 2.07 45.12 14.45
CA LEU A 8 1.27 43.93 14.16
C LEU A 8 2.19 42.81 13.68
N ALA A 9 2.36 41.77 14.49
CA ALA A 9 2.98 40.52 14.07
C ALA A 9 1.91 39.60 13.46
N VAL A 10 1.97 39.37 12.15
CA VAL A 10 1.12 38.39 11.45
C VAL A 10 1.85 37.04 11.47
N ALA A 11 1.35 36.10 12.28
CA ALA A 11 1.85 34.73 12.30
C ALA A 11 1.23 33.93 11.14
N THR A 12 2.01 33.63 10.11
CA THR A 12 1.60 32.73 9.02
C THR A 12 1.78 31.28 9.44
N LEU A 13 0.68 30.62 9.82
CA LEU A 13 0.63 29.17 10.03
C LEU A 13 0.71 28.46 8.68
N VAL A 14 1.90 27.95 8.34
CA VAL A 14 2.08 27.04 7.19
C VAL A 14 1.59 25.66 7.60
N TYR A 15 0.35 25.33 7.24
CA TYR A 15 -0.14 23.95 7.29
C TYR A 15 0.49 23.19 6.11
N ALA A 16 1.60 22.49 6.37
CA ALA A 16 2.11 21.49 5.45
C ALA A 16 1.13 20.30 5.46
N SER A 17 0.13 20.31 4.57
CA SER A 17 -0.59 19.09 4.24
C SER A 17 0.42 18.15 3.57
N ALA A 18 0.92 17.16 4.31
CA ALA A 18 1.63 16.03 3.71
C ALA A 18 0.62 15.35 2.79
N ALA A 19 0.65 15.69 1.50
CA ALA A 19 -0.11 14.99 0.49
C ALA A 19 0.29 13.52 0.61
N GLN A 20 -0.61 12.69 1.14
CA GLN A 20 -0.42 11.25 1.23
C GLN A 20 -0.53 10.69 -0.18
N ALA A 21 0.53 10.90 -0.97
CA ALA A 21 0.63 10.36 -2.31
C ALA A 21 0.48 8.83 -2.23
N GLN A 22 -0.19 8.28 -3.23
CA GLN A 22 -0.19 6.83 -3.46
C GLN A 22 1.26 6.37 -3.58
N PHE A 23 1.58 5.20 -3.02
CA PHE A 23 2.91 4.62 -3.22
C PHE A 23 3.08 4.10 -4.64
N VAL A 24 1.99 3.68 -5.28
CA VAL A 24 1.94 3.38 -6.71
C VAL A 24 1.01 4.35 -7.39
N LYS A 25 1.56 5.18 -8.27
CA LYS A 25 0.78 6.15 -9.04
C LYS A 25 -0.28 5.44 -9.88
N GLY A 26 -1.54 5.80 -9.70
CA GLY A 26 -2.67 5.21 -10.42
C GLY A 26 -3.26 3.98 -9.73
N ASN A 27 -2.85 3.64 -8.51
CA ASN A 27 -3.49 2.59 -7.73
C ASN A 27 -4.90 3.02 -7.31
N GLU A 28 -5.93 2.53 -7.97
CA GLU A 28 -7.34 2.91 -7.73
C GLU A 28 -7.88 2.36 -6.41
N ALA A 29 -7.14 1.47 -5.75
CA ALA A 29 -7.44 1.02 -4.39
C ALA A 29 -7.31 2.14 -3.37
N VAL A 30 -6.65 3.24 -3.71
CA VAL A 30 -6.39 4.37 -2.82
C VAL A 30 -6.99 5.63 -3.41
N GLN A 31 -8.00 6.17 -2.75
CA GLN A 31 -8.70 7.37 -3.18
C GLN A 31 -8.56 8.45 -2.12
N LEU A 32 -8.11 9.62 -2.54
CA LEU A 32 -8.14 10.83 -1.72
C LEU A 32 -9.47 11.53 -1.98
N LEU A 33 -10.32 11.59 -0.97
CA LEU A 33 -11.57 12.32 -1.03
C LEU A 33 -11.32 13.83 -0.97
N PRO A 34 -12.27 14.65 -1.46
CA PRO A 34 -12.16 16.11 -1.41
C PRO A 34 -12.02 16.69 0.01
N ASP A 35 -12.47 15.96 1.03
CA ASP A 35 -12.33 16.34 2.45
C ASP A 35 -10.96 15.96 3.04
N GLY A 36 -10.03 15.47 2.22
CA GLY A 36 -8.68 15.06 2.60
C GLY A 36 -8.62 13.65 3.21
N LYS A 37 -9.74 12.92 3.32
CA LYS A 37 -9.71 11.54 3.81
C LYS A 37 -9.19 10.59 2.75
N LYS A 38 -8.34 9.66 3.18
CA LYS A 38 -7.87 8.54 2.36
C LYS A 38 -8.80 7.35 2.55
N VAL A 39 -9.48 6.94 1.49
CA VAL A 39 -10.23 5.68 1.41
C VAL A 39 -9.31 4.63 0.77
N VAL A 40 -9.23 3.47 1.40
CA VAL A 40 -8.38 2.37 0.91
C VAL A 40 -9.18 1.09 0.84
N GLU A 41 -9.10 0.41 -0.30
CA GLU A 41 -9.60 -0.93 -0.51
C GLU A 41 -8.45 -1.95 -0.45
N THR A 42 -8.74 -3.17 -0.02
CA THR A 42 -7.82 -4.31 -0.11
C THR A 42 -8.42 -5.41 -0.98
N PRO A 43 -7.59 -6.29 -1.57
CA PRO A 43 -8.10 -7.42 -2.34
C PRO A 43 -9.10 -8.24 -1.51
N PRO A 44 -10.28 -8.57 -2.07
CA PRO A 44 -11.29 -9.31 -1.31
C PRO A 44 -10.81 -10.74 -1.06
N LEU A 45 -11.05 -11.23 0.15
CA LEU A 45 -10.84 -12.65 0.45
C LEU A 45 -11.83 -13.50 -0.36
N PRO A 46 -11.38 -14.55 -1.07
CA PRO A 46 -12.28 -15.42 -1.82
C PRO A 46 -13.28 -16.09 -0.88
N LYS A 47 -14.48 -16.37 -1.38
CA LYS A 47 -15.56 -16.99 -0.58
C LYS A 47 -15.37 -18.48 -0.34
N THR A 48 -14.45 -19.11 -1.07
CA THR A 48 -14.14 -20.55 -1.02
C THR A 48 -12.64 -20.78 -1.22
N GLY A 49 -12.15 -21.94 -0.78
CA GLY A 49 -10.81 -22.42 -1.07
C GLY A 49 -9.77 -22.04 -0.01
N PRO A 50 -8.50 -22.46 -0.21
CA PRO A 50 -7.48 -22.46 0.84
C PRO A 50 -7.21 -21.08 1.45
N ALA A 51 -7.27 -20.01 0.65
CA ALA A 51 -7.08 -18.65 1.15
C ALA A 51 -8.11 -18.26 2.22
N LYS A 52 -9.35 -18.76 2.13
CA LYS A 52 -10.38 -18.56 3.16
C LYS A 52 -10.18 -19.50 4.35
N ASP A 53 -9.95 -20.78 4.06
CA ASP A 53 -10.05 -21.84 5.07
C ASP A 53 -8.79 -21.98 5.93
N LEU A 54 -7.64 -21.52 5.42
CA LEU A 54 -6.36 -21.57 6.12
C LEU A 54 -6.04 -20.26 6.83
N LYS A 55 -5.45 -20.37 8.02
CA LYS A 55 -4.86 -19.24 8.74
C LYS A 55 -3.72 -18.64 7.90
N PRO A 56 -3.63 -17.30 7.79
CA PRO A 56 -2.52 -16.68 7.06
C PRO A 56 -1.20 -16.97 7.77
N CYS A 57 -0.11 -17.00 7.00
CA CYS A 57 1.21 -16.95 7.58
C CYS A 57 1.39 -15.61 8.30
N ARG A 58 1.78 -15.63 9.58
CA ARG A 58 2.04 -14.39 10.31
C ARG A 58 3.27 -13.69 9.74
N ALA A 59 3.27 -12.35 9.72
CA ALA A 59 4.40 -11.56 9.22
C ALA A 59 5.69 -11.75 10.05
N ASP A 60 5.56 -12.16 11.31
CA ASP A 60 6.67 -12.51 12.21
C ASP A 60 6.96 -14.02 12.28
N GLY A 61 6.22 -14.84 11.53
CA GLY A 61 6.20 -16.31 11.69
C GLY A 61 7.21 -17.10 10.85
N GLY A 62 7.98 -16.45 9.96
CA GLY A 62 8.99 -17.12 9.13
C GLY A 62 8.47 -18.15 8.12
N CYS A 63 7.15 -18.23 7.92
CA CYS A 63 6.48 -19.22 7.07
C CYS A 63 6.15 -18.71 5.65
N HIS A 64 6.59 -17.51 5.29
CA HIS A 64 6.22 -16.84 4.03
C HIS A 64 7.32 -17.00 2.98
N PRO A 65 7.12 -17.86 1.95
CA PRO A 65 8.05 -17.96 0.85
C PRO A 65 7.82 -16.85 -0.20
N GLY A 66 8.91 -16.29 -0.73
CA GLY A 66 8.88 -15.37 -1.86
C GLY A 66 8.73 -13.89 -1.47
N PRO A 67 8.31 -13.02 -2.42
CA PRO A 67 8.25 -11.58 -2.21
C PRO A 67 7.21 -11.19 -1.17
N TRP A 68 7.50 -10.11 -0.43
CA TRP A 68 6.49 -9.42 0.36
C TRP A 68 5.48 -8.74 -0.56
N ARG A 69 4.20 -8.83 -0.19
CA ARG A 69 3.12 -8.15 -0.88
C ARG A 69 3.00 -6.76 -0.27
N MET A 70 3.34 -5.75 -1.05
CA MET A 70 3.22 -4.35 -0.67
C MET A 70 1.76 -3.95 -0.87
N VAL A 71 1.03 -3.76 0.23
CA VAL A 71 -0.40 -3.43 0.22
C VAL A 71 -0.59 -2.09 0.91
N GLU A 72 -1.22 -1.14 0.22
CA GLU A 72 -1.68 0.08 0.88
C GLU A 72 -2.94 -0.22 1.70
N THR A 73 -2.98 0.29 2.93
CA THR A 73 -4.07 0.12 3.89
C THR A 73 -4.38 1.48 4.55
N PRO A 74 -5.43 1.59 5.38
CA PRO A 74 -5.67 2.78 6.18
C PRO A 74 -4.49 3.16 7.09
N ASP A 75 -3.67 2.18 7.52
CA ASP A 75 -2.49 2.38 8.36
C ASP A 75 -1.24 2.77 7.56
N GLY A 76 -1.35 2.88 6.23
CA GLY A 76 -0.26 3.16 5.31
C GLY A 76 0.19 1.93 4.51
N LEU A 77 1.41 1.98 3.97
CA LEU A 77 1.99 0.88 3.21
C LEU A 77 2.45 -0.23 4.16
N LEU A 78 1.98 -1.45 3.93
CA LEU A 78 2.35 -2.62 4.70
C LEU A 78 3.08 -3.66 3.85
N GLU A 79 3.97 -4.41 4.49
CA GLU A 79 4.56 -5.64 3.97
C GLU A 79 3.72 -6.83 4.45
N CYS A 80 3.05 -7.52 3.54
CA CYS A 80 2.17 -8.64 3.85
C CYS A 80 2.69 -9.96 3.27
N THR A 81 2.42 -11.06 3.97
CA THR A 81 2.72 -12.43 3.51
C THR A 81 1.75 -12.90 2.42
N GLU A 82 0.62 -12.20 2.26
CA GLU A 82 -0.43 -12.46 1.27
C GLU A 82 -1.06 -11.15 0.80
N VAL A 83 -1.86 -11.21 -0.27
CA VAL A 83 -2.45 -10.02 -0.91
C VAL A 83 -3.62 -9.42 -0.13
N TYR A 84 -4.33 -10.22 0.67
CA TYR A 84 -5.61 -9.85 1.30
C TYR A 84 -5.46 -8.93 2.52
N ALA A 85 -4.23 -8.72 2.98
CA ALA A 85 -3.91 -7.99 4.20
C ALA A 85 -4.73 -8.41 5.43
N ARG A 86 -4.95 -9.73 5.63
CA ARG A 86 -5.65 -10.23 6.81
C ARG A 86 -4.87 -9.89 8.08
N GLN A 87 -5.58 -9.74 9.19
CA GLN A 87 -4.98 -9.44 10.50
C GLN A 87 -3.85 -10.42 10.84
N GLY A 88 -2.70 -9.87 11.24
CA GLY A 88 -1.49 -10.63 11.58
C GLY A 88 -0.64 -11.08 10.39
N SER A 89 -1.14 -10.98 9.15
CA SER A 89 -0.37 -11.32 7.94
C SER A 89 0.55 -10.19 7.46
N CYS A 90 0.42 -9.00 8.04
CA CYS A 90 1.14 -7.80 7.63
C CYS A 90 1.97 -7.20 8.76
N ARG A 91 3.01 -6.45 8.39
CA ARG A 91 3.84 -5.61 9.26
C ARG A 91 4.09 -4.25 8.61
N ALA A 92 4.62 -3.32 9.41
CA ALA A 92 5.07 -2.03 8.89
C ALA A 92 6.05 -2.21 7.73
N SER A 93 5.87 -1.43 6.66
CA SER A 93 6.74 -1.49 5.49
C SER A 93 8.17 -1.06 5.83
N THR A 94 9.14 -1.78 5.30
CA THR A 94 10.57 -1.44 5.34
C THR A 94 11.07 -0.96 3.97
N TYR A 95 10.14 -0.61 3.07
CA TYR A 95 10.49 -0.08 1.75
C TYR A 95 11.26 1.24 1.89
N GLY A 96 12.40 1.32 1.20
CA GLY A 96 13.31 2.46 1.28
C GLY A 96 14.33 2.37 2.42
N THR A 97 14.16 1.47 3.39
CA THR A 97 15.11 1.26 4.50
C THR A 97 15.83 -0.08 4.41
N GLU A 98 15.17 -1.12 3.86
CA GLU A 98 15.73 -2.46 3.75
C GLU A 98 15.56 -3.05 2.35
N LYS A 99 16.62 -3.68 1.85
CA LYS A 99 16.58 -4.42 0.58
C LYS A 99 15.84 -5.74 0.75
N ARG A 100 14.68 -5.90 0.11
CA ARG A 100 13.86 -7.13 0.16
C ARG A 100 13.15 -7.39 -1.16
N SER A 101 12.91 -8.67 -1.44
CA SER A 101 12.04 -9.08 -2.55
C SER A 101 10.59 -8.64 -2.27
N ARG A 102 10.01 -7.88 -3.20
CA ARG A 102 8.70 -7.22 -3.05
C ARG A 102 7.91 -7.30 -4.37
N VAL A 103 6.58 -7.26 -4.22
CA VAL A 103 5.62 -7.09 -5.31
C VAL A 103 4.51 -6.16 -4.85
N TRP A 104 3.97 -5.36 -5.76
CA TRP A 104 3.08 -4.25 -5.46
C TRP A 104 1.64 -4.60 -5.79
N VAL A 105 0.80 -4.67 -4.76
CA VAL A 105 -0.62 -5.02 -4.91
C VAL A 105 -1.41 -3.74 -5.19
N VAL A 106 -2.04 -3.69 -6.35
CA VAL A 106 -2.76 -2.52 -6.85
C VAL A 106 -4.08 -2.91 -7.50
N LYS A 107 -4.99 -1.95 -7.57
CA LYS A 107 -6.27 -2.09 -8.28
C LYS A 107 -6.27 -1.19 -9.52
N VAL A 108 -6.74 -1.74 -10.63
CA VAL A 108 -7.02 -1.01 -11.88
C VAL A 108 -8.35 -1.53 -12.44
N GLY A 109 -9.36 -0.66 -12.50
CA GLY A 109 -10.75 -1.03 -12.69
C GLY A 109 -11.19 -2.08 -11.67
N ASP A 110 -11.80 -3.17 -12.16
CA ASP A 110 -12.22 -4.30 -11.33
C ASP A 110 -11.12 -5.35 -11.11
N THR A 111 -9.90 -5.08 -11.55
CA THR A 111 -8.80 -6.06 -11.51
C THR A 111 -7.78 -5.73 -10.45
N TRP A 112 -7.44 -6.73 -9.64
CA TRP A 112 -6.31 -6.69 -8.74
C TRP A 112 -5.07 -7.24 -9.43
N LEU A 113 -3.99 -6.46 -9.40
CA LEU A 113 -2.70 -6.78 -10.00
C LEU A 113 -1.63 -6.88 -8.92
N GLN A 114 -0.61 -7.69 -9.19
CA GLN A 114 0.68 -7.62 -8.50
C GLN A 114 1.75 -7.22 -9.50
N CYS A 115 2.40 -6.10 -9.24
CA CYS A 115 3.40 -5.47 -10.11
C CYS A 115 4.81 -5.66 -9.55
N GLN A 116 5.80 -5.77 -10.44
CA GLN A 116 7.20 -5.94 -10.06
C GLN A 116 7.77 -4.74 -9.30
N PHE A 117 7.39 -3.53 -9.70
CA PHE A 117 7.84 -2.27 -9.12
C PHE A 117 6.62 -1.42 -8.72
N PRO A 118 6.78 -0.32 -7.95
CA PRO A 118 5.69 0.61 -7.64
C PRO A 118 5.29 1.46 -8.86
N ASP A 119 5.05 0.82 -9.99
CA ASP A 119 4.73 1.42 -11.27
C ASP A 119 3.81 0.47 -12.06
N LEU A 120 2.65 0.97 -12.50
CA LEU A 120 1.71 0.23 -13.34
C LEU A 120 2.27 -0.09 -14.73
N LYS A 121 3.33 0.60 -15.17
CA LYS A 121 4.05 0.29 -16.41
C LYS A 121 5.06 -0.84 -16.26
N SER A 122 5.32 -1.28 -15.03
CA SER A 122 6.15 -2.46 -14.77
C SER A 122 5.42 -3.75 -15.14
N LYS A 123 6.10 -4.89 -15.00
CA LYS A 123 5.45 -6.19 -15.24
C LYS A 123 4.40 -6.43 -14.14
N CYS A 124 3.13 -6.39 -14.52
CA CYS A 124 2.00 -6.65 -13.66
C CYS A 124 1.24 -7.90 -14.11
N VAL A 125 0.79 -8.70 -13.15
CA VAL A 125 -0.05 -9.88 -13.42
C VAL A 125 -1.32 -9.86 -12.56
N PRO A 126 -2.44 -10.38 -13.07
CA PRO A 126 -3.68 -10.50 -12.30
C PRO A 126 -3.54 -11.45 -11.11
N VAL A 127 -3.88 -10.95 -9.91
CA VAL A 127 -3.79 -11.69 -8.64
C VAL A 127 -4.68 -12.94 -8.64
N PHE A 128 -5.89 -12.81 -9.20
CA PHE A 128 -6.92 -13.86 -9.17
C PHE A 128 -7.00 -14.71 -10.45
N ALA A 129 -6.03 -14.58 -11.36
CA ALA A 129 -5.94 -15.49 -12.49
C ALA A 129 -5.47 -16.89 -12.05
N ARG A 130 -5.66 -17.88 -12.93
CA ARG A 130 -5.13 -19.24 -12.69
C ARG A 130 -3.62 -19.26 -12.90
N PRO A 131 -2.84 -19.99 -12.08
CA PRO A 131 -1.44 -20.25 -12.38
C PRO A 131 -1.27 -20.89 -13.77
N PRO A 132 -0.20 -20.55 -14.52
CA PRO A 132 0.90 -19.67 -14.11
C PRO A 132 0.65 -18.17 -14.33
N ALA A 133 -0.52 -17.76 -14.84
CA ALA A 133 -0.78 -16.38 -15.23
C ALA A 133 -0.83 -15.39 -14.05
N ASN A 134 -0.96 -15.88 -12.81
CA ASN A 134 -0.88 -15.09 -11.58
C ASN A 134 0.47 -15.21 -10.86
N LEU A 135 1.52 -15.74 -11.50
CA LEU A 135 2.84 -15.82 -10.89
C LEU A 135 3.53 -14.44 -10.95
N PRO A 136 3.94 -13.87 -9.81
CA PRO A 136 4.53 -12.55 -9.80
C PRO A 136 5.93 -12.52 -10.44
N TYR A 137 6.27 -11.37 -11.00
CA TYR A 137 7.65 -10.98 -11.22
C TYR A 137 8.14 -10.25 -9.97
N ASP A 138 8.98 -10.88 -9.17
CA ASP A 138 9.53 -10.21 -7.98
C ASP A 138 10.74 -9.34 -8.33
N ALA A 139 11.02 -8.38 -7.45
CA ALA A 139 12.22 -7.56 -7.51
C ALA A 139 12.74 -7.30 -6.10
N VAL A 140 14.08 -7.33 -5.94
CA VAL A 140 14.72 -6.84 -4.72
C VAL A 140 14.83 -5.33 -4.81
N GLN A 141 14.20 -4.64 -3.86
CA GLN A 141 14.07 -3.18 -3.81
C GLN A 141 14.53 -2.67 -2.46
#